data_AF-A0A1D6NS01-F1
#
_entry.id   AF-A0A1D6NS01-F1
#
_cell.length_a   1.000
_cell.length_b   1.000
_cell.length_c   1.000
_cell.angle_alpha   90.00
_cell.angle_beta   90.00
_cell.angle_gamma   90.00
#
_symmetry.space_group_name_H-M   'P 1'
#
loop_
_entity.id
_entity.type
_entity.pdbx_description
1 polymer ?
#
loop_
_entity_poly.entity_id
_entity_poly.type
_entity_poly.pdbx_seq_one_letter_code
_entity_poly.pdbx_strand_id
1 'polypeptide(L)'
;MEHSASRDGSVAWPSPEYISQTLEVIDFLATRYGGHPSLLGIELLNEPSAATVTLDVLVSYYMRGYQIVRNHSSTAYVILCQRIGNADPIELFQAGIGLSNVVVDLHYYNLFNPYFATMNSSQNIDFIYKMRAPQLQDLKGMNGPLVFIGEWVNEWDVQNASQYEYQKFGSAQLDVYANATFGWSYWTLKNDMIHWDFEWNIKNKYLLFSGSSMLKTPSFLLLLALGWGIHLIIMPR
;
A
#
# COMPACT_ATOMS: atom_id res chain seq x y z
N MET A 1 -16.67 9.58 -1.62
CA MET A 1 -15.33 8.99 -1.61
C MET A 1 -14.74 9.25 -0.24
N GLU A 2 -14.66 8.22 0.59
CA GLU A 2 -13.91 8.29 1.85
C GLU A 2 -12.46 7.92 1.53
N HIS A 3 -11.65 8.95 1.24
CA HIS A 3 -10.20 8.84 1.34
C HIS A 3 -9.78 9.47 2.66
N SER A 4 -8.64 9.05 3.20
CA SER A 4 -7.96 9.76 4.29
C SER A 4 -7.61 11.17 3.82
N ALA A 5 -8.48 12.14 4.08
CA ALA A 5 -8.32 13.53 3.69
C ALA A 5 -8.62 14.46 4.87
N SER A 6 -8.20 15.71 4.75
CA SER A 6 -8.54 16.71 5.75
C SER A 6 -10.05 16.94 5.80
N ARG A 7 -10.54 17.27 7.00
CA ARG A 7 -11.97 17.52 7.25
C ARG A 7 -12.57 18.61 6.34
N ASP A 8 -11.76 19.60 5.96
CA ASP A 8 -12.18 20.80 5.23
C ASP A 8 -11.47 20.99 3.87
N GLY A 9 -10.70 19.99 3.42
CA GLY A 9 -9.96 20.06 2.17
C GLY A 9 -8.67 20.91 2.23
N SER A 10 -8.33 21.50 3.38
CA SER A 10 -7.06 22.21 3.55
C SER A 10 -5.88 21.25 3.65
N VAL A 11 -4.71 21.64 3.13
CA VAL A 11 -3.46 20.90 3.30
C VAL A 11 -2.43 21.78 4.00
N ALA A 12 -2.48 21.79 5.33
CA ALA A 12 -1.55 22.59 6.15
C ALA A 12 -0.34 21.78 6.64
N TRP A 13 -0.39 20.45 6.53
CA TRP A 13 0.64 19.53 7.02
C TRP A 13 2.10 19.91 6.70
N PRO A 14 2.48 20.41 5.50
CA PRO A 14 3.89 20.73 5.21
C PRO A 14 4.47 21.90 6.05
N SER A 15 3.71 22.48 6.98
CA SER A 15 4.24 23.42 7.96
C SER A 15 5.19 22.75 8.98
N PRO A 16 6.26 23.43 9.43
CA PRO A 16 7.18 22.87 10.43
C PRO A 16 6.52 22.46 11.75
N GLU A 17 5.47 23.16 12.18
CA GLU A 17 4.73 22.87 13.41
C GLU A 17 4.01 21.51 13.31
N TYR A 18 3.21 21.30 12.25
CA TYR A 18 2.48 20.05 12.06
C TYR A 18 3.40 18.86 11.76
N ILE A 19 4.51 19.09 11.05
CA ILE A 19 5.55 18.06 10.87
C ILE A 19 6.12 17.64 12.23
N SER A 20 6.40 18.59 13.12
CA SER A 20 6.96 18.29 14.44
C SER A 20 5.96 17.52 15.30
N GLN A 21 4.68 17.93 15.30
CA GLN A 21 3.60 17.18 15.98
C GLN A 21 3.43 15.77 15.42
N THR A 22 3.55 15.59 14.10
CA THR A 22 3.46 14.25 13.49
C THR A 22 4.64 13.38 13.92
N LEU A 23 5.86 13.92 14.00
CA LEU A 23 7.03 13.19 14.50
C LEU A 23 6.90 12.80 15.98
N GLU A 24 6.27 13.64 16.81
CA GLU A 24 5.93 13.27 18.19
C GLU A 24 4.97 12.07 18.25
N VAL A 25 4.00 12.00 17.33
CA VAL A 25 3.13 10.82 17.21
C VAL A 25 3.91 9.58 16.79
N ILE A 26 4.84 9.69 15.83
CA ILE A 26 5.70 8.57 15.43
C ILE A 26 6.56 8.10 16.61
N ASP A 27 7.14 9.02 17.39
CA ASP A 27 7.94 8.70 18.57
C ASP A 27 7.11 8.00 19.64
N PHE A 28 5.88 8.46 19.88
CA PHE A 28 4.95 7.82 20.79
C PHE A 28 4.63 6.37 20.35
N LEU A 29 4.30 6.16 19.07
CA LEU A 29 4.01 4.82 18.53
C LEU A 29 5.24 3.91 18.60
N ALA A 30 6.41 4.42 18.22
CA ALA A 30 7.66 3.68 18.26
C ALA A 30 8.07 3.31 19.70
N THR A 31 7.92 4.23 20.66
CA THR A 31 8.14 3.97 22.09
C THR A 31 7.23 2.87 22.60
N ARG A 32 5.95 2.90 22.21
CA ARG A 32 4.94 1.96 22.70
C ARG A 32 5.06 0.56 22.09
N TYR A 33 5.37 0.47 20.80
CA TYR A 33 5.26 -0.77 20.03
C TYR A 33 6.60 -1.28 19.47
N GLY A 34 7.67 -0.48 19.46
CA GLY A 34 8.94 -0.79 18.78
C GLY A 34 9.63 -2.07 19.22
N GLY A 35 9.47 -2.45 20.50
CA GLY A 35 9.98 -3.71 21.06
C GLY A 35 8.98 -4.87 21.03
N HIS A 36 7.78 -4.68 20.48
CA HIS A 36 6.75 -5.72 20.49
C HIS A 36 6.99 -6.73 19.37
N PRO A 37 7.04 -8.04 19.64
CA PRO A 37 7.42 -9.06 18.66
C PRO A 37 6.45 -9.20 17.48
N SER A 38 5.21 -8.72 17.63
CA SER A 38 4.20 -8.71 16.55
C SER A 38 4.22 -7.43 15.71
N LEU A 39 5.06 -6.43 16.02
CA LEU A 39 5.17 -5.23 15.19
C LEU A 39 6.03 -5.55 13.96
N LEU A 40 5.41 -5.50 12.78
CA LEU A 40 6.14 -5.63 11.51
C LEU A 40 6.83 -4.31 11.15
N GLY A 41 6.10 -3.21 11.15
CA GLY A 41 6.61 -1.91 10.74
C GLY A 41 5.70 -0.75 11.12
N ILE A 42 6.19 0.46 10.89
CA ILE A 42 5.48 1.71 11.11
C ILE A 42 5.52 2.49 9.79
N GLU A 43 4.33 2.80 9.27
CA GLU A 43 4.17 3.73 8.18
C GLU A 43 4.14 5.17 8.69
N LEU A 44 4.96 6.04 8.08
CA LEU A 44 5.19 7.37 8.61
C LEU A 44 4.09 8.36 8.22
N LEU A 45 3.52 8.24 7.03
CA LEU A 45 2.48 9.13 6.54
C LEU A 45 1.77 8.48 5.35
N ASN A 46 0.44 8.54 5.34
CA ASN A 46 -0.37 8.06 4.24
C ASN A 46 -0.57 9.15 3.16
N GLU A 47 -0.37 8.79 1.89
CA GLU A 47 -0.73 9.54 0.69
C GLU A 47 -0.44 11.06 0.69
N PRO A 48 0.81 11.50 0.95
CA PRO A 48 1.15 12.91 0.79
C PRO A 48 0.88 13.40 -0.64
N SER A 49 0.14 14.51 -0.81
CA SER A 49 -0.19 15.03 -2.14
C SER A 49 1.00 15.72 -2.80
N ALA A 50 1.39 15.27 -4.01
CA ALA A 50 2.46 15.89 -4.80
C ALA A 50 2.19 17.36 -5.16
N ALA A 51 0.92 17.78 -5.18
CA ALA A 51 0.52 19.15 -5.50
C ALA A 51 0.81 20.16 -4.36
N THR A 52 0.95 19.69 -3.13
CA THR A 52 1.05 20.54 -1.93
C THR A 52 2.24 20.20 -1.03
N VAL A 53 2.75 18.97 -1.10
CA VAL A 53 3.92 18.51 -0.35
C VAL A 53 5.09 18.32 -1.32
N THR A 54 6.09 19.20 -1.22
CA THR A 54 7.33 19.09 -2.00
C THR A 54 8.16 17.89 -1.58
N LEU A 55 8.92 17.30 -2.50
CA LEU A 55 9.79 16.16 -2.21
C LEU A 55 10.78 16.43 -1.07
N ASP A 56 11.43 17.60 -1.05
CA ASP A 56 12.44 17.92 -0.02
C ASP A 56 11.86 17.93 1.40
N VAL A 57 10.68 18.51 1.57
CA VAL A 57 9.94 18.51 2.84
C VAL A 57 9.60 17.08 3.25
N LEU A 58 9.11 16.26 2.31
CA LEU A 58 8.72 14.88 2.58
C LEU A 58 9.93 14.01 2.94
N VAL A 59 11.03 14.08 2.18
CA VAL A 59 12.28 13.36 2.44
C VAL A 59 12.85 13.75 3.80
N SER A 60 12.85 15.06 4.13
CA SER A 60 13.30 15.53 5.44
C SER A 60 12.46 14.94 6.58
N TYR A 61 11.13 14.91 6.44
CA TYR A 61 10.24 14.26 7.39
C TYR A 61 10.52 12.76 7.52
N TYR A 62 10.62 12.05 6.40
CA TYR A 62 10.85 10.61 6.38
C TYR A 62 12.20 10.22 6.99
N MET A 63 13.28 10.98 6.73
CA MET A 63 14.57 10.74 7.37
C MET A 63 14.50 10.93 8.89
N ARG A 64 13.78 11.94 9.38
CA ARG A 64 13.58 12.17 10.82
C ARG A 64 12.73 11.05 11.45
N GLY A 65 11.64 10.66 10.80
CA GLY A 65 10.79 9.55 11.25
C GLY A 65 11.53 8.22 11.27
N TYR A 66 12.36 7.95 10.26
CA TYR A 66 13.25 6.78 10.23
C TYR A 66 14.17 6.73 11.45
N GLN A 67 14.84 7.83 11.79
CA GLN A 67 15.72 7.89 12.97
C GLN A 67 14.96 7.66 14.28
N ILE A 68 13.76 8.23 14.40
CA ILE A 68 12.89 8.00 15.56
C ILE A 68 12.57 6.51 15.71
N VAL A 69 12.10 5.85 14.64
CA VAL A 69 11.81 4.40 14.70
C VAL A 69 13.06 3.60 15.04
N ARG A 70 14.23 3.95 14.49
CA ARG A 70 15.50 3.26 14.77
C ARG A 70 16.00 3.42 16.20
N ASN A 71 15.64 4.50 16.89
CA ASN A 71 15.95 4.67 18.31
C ASN A 71 15.20 3.67 19.20
N HIS A 72 14.03 3.19 18.75
CA HIS A 72 13.17 2.29 19.53
C HIS A 72 13.12 0.86 18.99
N SER A 73 13.48 0.64 17.72
CA SER A 73 13.45 -0.66 17.09
C SER A 73 14.49 -0.81 15.98
N SER A 74 15.35 -1.81 16.12
CA SER A 74 16.31 -2.21 15.08
C SER A 74 15.69 -3.09 14.00
N THR A 75 14.53 -3.70 14.25
CA THR A 75 13.91 -4.69 13.37
C THR A 75 12.65 -4.20 12.65
N ALA A 76 11.91 -3.25 13.22
CA ALA A 76 10.69 -2.75 12.59
C ALA A 76 10.98 -2.12 11.21
N TYR A 77 10.18 -2.46 10.20
CA TYR A 77 10.23 -1.78 8.91
C TYR A 77 9.73 -0.34 9.04
N VAL A 78 10.38 0.59 8.34
CA VAL A 78 9.91 1.97 8.20
C VAL A 78 9.30 2.08 6.81
N ILE A 79 7.99 2.34 6.76
CA ILE A 79 7.21 2.33 5.53
C ILE A 79 6.96 3.78 5.10
N LEU A 80 7.23 4.06 3.82
CA LEU A 80 7.22 5.38 3.21
C LEU A 80 6.19 5.39 2.07
N CYS A 81 5.04 6.02 2.28
CA CYS A 81 4.04 6.13 1.21
C CYS A 81 4.54 7.05 0.10
N GLN A 82 4.32 6.65 -1.16
CA GLN A 82 4.54 7.49 -2.32
C GLN A 82 3.73 8.79 -2.24
N ARG A 83 4.17 9.84 -2.95
CA ARG A 83 3.29 10.99 -3.17
C ARG A 83 2.20 10.62 -4.18
N ILE A 84 0.95 11.00 -3.89
CA ILE A 84 -0.16 10.84 -4.82
C ILE A 84 -0.25 12.03 -5.79
N GLY A 85 -0.64 11.77 -7.03
CA GLY A 85 -0.73 12.78 -8.09
C GLY A 85 0.42 12.66 -9.10
N ASN A 86 0.93 13.80 -9.59
CA ASN A 86 1.99 13.84 -10.59
C ASN A 86 3.38 13.68 -9.94
N ALA A 87 3.66 12.51 -9.39
CA ALA A 87 4.95 12.12 -8.83
C ALA A 87 5.29 10.68 -9.25
N ASP A 88 6.57 10.43 -9.51
CA ASP A 88 7.08 9.09 -9.78
C ASP A 88 7.68 8.52 -8.49
N PRO A 89 7.23 7.34 -8.01
CA PRO A 89 7.74 6.75 -6.77
C PRO A 89 9.26 6.51 -6.77
N ILE A 90 9.92 6.48 -7.94
CA ILE A 90 11.40 6.41 -8.05
C ILE A 90 12.10 7.48 -7.21
N GLU A 91 11.45 8.62 -6.98
CA GLU A 91 11.98 9.71 -6.17
C GLU A 91 12.35 9.27 -4.74
N LEU A 92 11.57 8.35 -4.14
CA LEU A 92 11.83 7.85 -2.78
C LEU A 92 12.92 6.78 -2.76
N PHE A 93 13.09 6.02 -3.85
CA PHE A 93 14.17 5.04 -3.98
C PHE A 93 15.54 5.70 -4.10
N GLN A 94 15.60 6.89 -4.71
CA GLN A 94 16.82 7.66 -4.90
C GLN A 94 17.13 8.61 -3.74
N ALA A 95 16.18 8.82 -2.82
CA ALA A 95 16.30 9.81 -1.73
C ALA A 95 17.24 9.39 -0.57
N GLY A 96 17.62 8.11 -0.47
CA GLY A 96 18.56 7.65 0.56
C GLY A 96 18.06 7.79 2.00
N ILE A 97 16.75 7.60 2.23
CA ILE A 97 16.06 7.91 3.50
C ILE A 97 16.49 7.04 4.69
N GLY A 98 17.10 5.88 4.45
CA GLY A 98 17.57 4.99 5.51
C GLY A 98 18.50 3.89 4.99
N LEU A 99 19.18 3.21 5.92
CA LEU A 99 20.20 2.20 5.59
C LEU A 99 19.65 0.76 5.56
N SER A 100 18.55 0.50 6.26
CA SER A 100 18.00 -0.85 6.43
C SER A 100 16.52 -0.84 6.80
N ASN A 101 15.82 -1.92 6.42
CA ASN A 101 14.40 -2.16 6.71
C ASN A 101 13.53 -0.95 6.29
N VAL A 102 13.79 -0.41 5.10
CA VAL A 102 13.00 0.66 4.49
C VAL A 102 12.11 0.04 3.42
N VAL A 103 10.85 0.44 3.40
CA VAL A 103 9.83 -0.01 2.45
C VAL A 103 9.19 1.23 1.83
N VAL A 104 9.00 1.23 0.52
CA VAL A 104 8.16 2.22 -0.16
C VAL A 104 6.80 1.59 -0.43
N ASP A 105 5.76 2.27 0.01
CA ASP A 105 4.36 1.88 -0.20
C ASP A 105 3.78 2.57 -1.43
N LEU A 106 3.20 1.77 -2.33
CA LEU A 106 2.57 2.17 -3.57
C LEU A 106 1.08 1.85 -3.55
N HIS A 107 0.27 2.84 -3.87
CA HIS A 107 -1.18 2.69 -3.93
C HIS A 107 -1.64 2.66 -5.39
N TYR A 108 -2.26 1.56 -5.79
CA TYR A 108 -2.58 1.25 -7.17
C TYR A 108 -4.08 1.09 -7.39
N TYR A 109 -4.70 2.19 -7.83
CA TYR A 109 -6.10 2.25 -8.21
C TYR A 109 -6.27 2.46 -9.73
N ASN A 110 -7.17 1.70 -10.37
CA ASN A 110 -7.68 2.02 -11.71
C ASN A 110 -8.94 2.88 -11.61
N LEU A 111 -8.90 3.87 -10.72
CA LEU A 111 -9.98 4.76 -10.35
C LEU A 111 -9.40 6.17 -10.13
N PHE A 112 -10.27 7.15 -9.93
CA PHE A 112 -9.94 8.53 -9.51
C PHE A 112 -9.16 9.39 -10.50
N ASN A 113 -8.55 8.79 -11.51
CA ASN A 113 -7.98 9.49 -12.65
C ASN A 113 -8.94 9.42 -13.84
N PRO A 114 -9.31 10.56 -14.46
CA PRO A 114 -10.13 10.58 -15.69
C PRO A 114 -9.62 9.68 -16.81
N TYR A 115 -8.33 9.35 -16.81
CA TYR A 115 -7.72 8.39 -17.72
C TYR A 115 -8.36 6.99 -17.67
N PHE A 116 -8.86 6.55 -16.50
CA PHE A 116 -9.51 5.24 -16.34
C PHE A 116 -11.01 5.27 -16.66
N ALA A 117 -11.66 6.43 -16.56
CA ALA A 117 -13.10 6.58 -16.73
C ALA A 117 -13.62 6.17 -18.12
N THR A 118 -12.74 6.16 -19.14
CA THR A 118 -13.10 5.78 -20.51
C THR A 118 -12.55 4.40 -20.92
N MET A 119 -11.90 3.68 -20.02
CA MET A 119 -11.31 2.38 -20.33
C MET A 119 -12.33 1.26 -20.25
N ASN A 120 -12.29 0.33 -21.21
CA ASN A 120 -12.97 -0.95 -21.09
C ASN A 120 -12.15 -1.96 -20.27
N SER A 121 -12.71 -3.15 -20.02
CA SER A 121 -12.06 -4.19 -19.21
C SER A 121 -10.69 -4.61 -19.75
N SER A 122 -10.56 -4.82 -21.08
CA SER A 122 -9.28 -5.21 -21.67
C SER A 122 -8.22 -4.11 -21.54
N GLN A 123 -8.60 -2.84 -21.67
CA GLN A 123 -7.67 -1.71 -21.50
C GLN A 123 -7.19 -1.58 -20.05
N ASN A 124 -8.08 -1.80 -19.07
CA ASN A 124 -7.69 -1.82 -17.66
C ASN A 124 -6.71 -2.97 -17.33
N ILE A 125 -6.96 -4.16 -17.87
CA ILE A 125 -6.05 -5.32 -17.73
C ILE A 125 -4.71 -5.04 -18.40
N ASP A 126 -4.73 -4.51 -19.62
CA ASP A 126 -3.53 -4.13 -20.36
C ASP A 126 -2.71 -3.08 -19.60
N PHE A 127 -3.36 -2.11 -18.94
CA PHE A 127 -2.67 -1.11 -18.12
C PHE A 127 -1.88 -1.75 -16.99
N ILE A 128 -2.42 -2.75 -16.31
CA ILE A 128 -1.71 -3.47 -15.24
C ILE A 128 -0.42 -4.11 -15.80
N TYR A 129 -0.52 -4.83 -16.92
CA TYR A 129 0.63 -5.53 -17.50
C TYR A 129 1.63 -4.61 -18.21
N LYS A 130 1.16 -3.53 -18.86
CA LYS A 130 2.00 -2.67 -19.70
C LYS A 130 2.55 -1.46 -18.95
N MET A 131 1.92 -1.05 -17.84
CA MET A 131 2.35 0.13 -17.07
C MET A 131 2.82 -0.26 -15.67
N ARG A 132 2.01 -0.98 -14.89
CA ARG A 132 2.37 -1.31 -13.49
C ARG A 132 3.45 -2.38 -13.40
N ALA A 133 3.40 -3.42 -14.25
CA ALA A 133 4.41 -4.49 -14.18
C ALA A 133 5.83 -3.99 -14.50
N PRO A 134 6.06 -3.18 -15.56
CA PRO A 134 7.37 -2.59 -15.81
C PRO A 134 7.82 -1.65 -14.69
N GLN A 135 6.93 -0.76 -14.19
CA GLN A 135 7.27 0.11 -13.07
C GLN A 135 7.72 -0.69 -11.84
N LEU A 136 6.97 -1.73 -11.48
CA LEU A 136 7.34 -2.59 -10.36
C LEU A 136 8.68 -3.31 -10.61
N GLN A 137 8.94 -3.76 -11.83
CA GLN A 137 10.21 -4.40 -12.20
C GLN A 137 11.39 -3.43 -12.11
N ASP A 138 11.22 -2.19 -12.56
CA ASP A 138 12.24 -1.14 -12.48
C ASP A 138 12.54 -0.78 -11.02
N LEU A 139 11.49 -0.61 -10.20
CA LEU A 139 11.64 -0.33 -8.77
C LEU A 139 12.38 -1.45 -8.03
N LYS A 140 12.05 -2.71 -8.33
CA LYS A 140 12.75 -3.88 -7.78
C LYS A 140 14.19 -4.01 -8.25
N GLY A 141 14.48 -3.57 -9.47
CA GLY A 141 15.82 -3.60 -10.05
C GLY A 141 16.77 -2.59 -9.41
N MET A 142 16.23 -1.60 -8.69
CA MET A 142 17.04 -0.68 -7.91
C MET A 142 17.56 -1.35 -6.63
N ASN A 143 18.83 -1.11 -6.31
CA ASN A 143 19.42 -1.48 -5.02
C ASN A 143 18.94 -0.50 -3.93
N GLY A 144 17.64 -0.51 -3.64
CA GLY A 144 16.96 0.46 -2.79
C GLY A 144 15.98 -0.18 -1.79
N PRO A 145 15.00 0.58 -1.30
CA PRO A 145 13.93 0.08 -0.42
C PRO A 145 13.18 -1.12 -0.99
N LEU A 146 12.53 -1.88 -0.11
CA LEU A 146 11.56 -2.90 -0.54
C LEU A 146 10.31 -2.22 -1.10
N VAL A 147 9.59 -2.88 -2.00
CA VAL A 147 8.36 -2.39 -2.63
C VAL A 147 7.16 -3.08 -1.99
N PHE A 148 6.22 -2.29 -1.47
CA PHE A 148 4.93 -2.75 -0.97
C PHE A 148 3.81 -2.17 -1.83
N ILE A 149 2.82 -3.00 -2.20
CA ILE A 149 1.57 -2.50 -2.80
C ILE A 149 0.52 -2.45 -1.68
N GLY A 150 0.52 -1.40 -0.87
CA GLY A 150 -0.27 -1.31 0.34
C GLY A 150 -1.77 -1.12 0.12
N GLU A 151 -2.14 -0.55 -1.01
CA GLU A 151 -3.55 -0.35 -1.36
C GLU A 151 -3.84 -0.68 -2.83
N TRP A 152 -4.86 -1.53 -3.03
CA TRP A 152 -5.50 -1.81 -4.31
C TRP A 152 -6.88 -2.46 -4.06
N VAL A 153 -7.74 -2.47 -5.08
CA VAL A 153 -9.13 -2.98 -5.03
C VAL A 153 -9.45 -3.82 -6.25
N ASN A 154 -10.53 -4.61 -6.18
CA ASN A 154 -11.12 -5.24 -7.36
C ASN A 154 -12.30 -4.42 -7.90
N GLU A 155 -12.16 -3.09 -7.87
CA GLU A 155 -13.13 -2.10 -8.35
C GLU A 155 -12.51 -1.23 -9.46
N TRP A 156 -13.34 -0.80 -10.41
CA TRP A 156 -12.97 0.01 -11.57
C TRP A 156 -14.17 0.78 -12.13
N ASP A 157 -13.95 1.72 -13.04
CA ASP A 157 -15.04 2.53 -13.62
C ASP A 157 -15.88 1.79 -14.70
N VAL A 158 -15.56 0.52 -15.01
CA VAL A 158 -16.25 -0.25 -16.06
C VAL A 158 -17.68 -0.60 -15.65
N GLN A 159 -18.64 0.01 -16.33
CA GLN A 159 -20.07 -0.22 -16.06
C GLN A 159 -20.53 -1.60 -16.52
N ASN A 160 -21.34 -2.26 -15.69
CA ASN A 160 -21.94 -3.59 -15.97
C ASN A 160 -20.93 -4.69 -16.34
N ALA A 161 -19.69 -4.59 -15.83
CA ALA A 161 -18.69 -5.64 -16.02
C ALA A 161 -19.20 -6.99 -15.47
N SER A 162 -19.02 -8.04 -16.27
CA SER A 162 -19.35 -9.40 -15.87
C SER A 162 -18.42 -9.89 -14.77
N GLN A 163 -18.86 -10.92 -14.03
CA GLN A 163 -18.01 -11.60 -13.05
C GLN A 163 -16.69 -12.10 -13.68
N TYR A 164 -16.73 -12.55 -14.93
CA TYR A 164 -15.53 -12.99 -15.65
C TYR A 164 -14.53 -11.86 -15.88
N GLU A 165 -15.00 -10.66 -16.20
CA GLU A 165 -14.14 -9.49 -16.38
C GLU A 165 -13.48 -9.07 -15.07
N TYR A 166 -14.23 -9.05 -13.96
CA TYR A 166 -13.65 -8.84 -12.63
C TYR A 166 -12.62 -9.90 -12.25
N GLN A 167 -12.89 -11.18 -12.54
CA GLN A 167 -11.91 -12.25 -12.29
C GLN A 167 -10.62 -12.02 -13.07
N LYS A 168 -10.71 -11.63 -14.35
CA LYS A 168 -9.54 -11.32 -15.18
C LYS A 168 -8.77 -10.10 -14.67
N PHE A 169 -9.47 -9.06 -14.27
CA PHE A 169 -8.85 -7.86 -13.70
C PHE A 169 -8.14 -8.16 -12.37
N GLY A 170 -8.83 -8.80 -11.43
CA GLY A 170 -8.26 -9.22 -10.16
C GLY A 170 -7.08 -10.19 -10.33
N SER A 171 -7.16 -11.13 -11.27
CA SER A 171 -6.02 -12.01 -11.59
C SER A 171 -4.82 -11.26 -12.13
N ALA A 172 -5.01 -10.28 -13.01
CA ALA A 172 -3.92 -9.46 -13.53
C ALA A 172 -3.23 -8.65 -12.42
N GLN A 173 -4.03 -8.08 -11.50
CA GLN A 173 -3.50 -7.38 -10.33
C GLN A 173 -2.69 -8.32 -9.42
N LEU A 174 -3.24 -9.48 -9.05
CA LEU A 174 -2.55 -10.47 -8.23
C LEU A 174 -1.26 -10.99 -8.87
N ASP A 175 -1.28 -11.26 -10.18
CA ASP A 175 -0.11 -11.72 -10.95
C ASP A 175 1.02 -10.69 -10.91
N VAL A 176 0.69 -9.41 -11.13
CA VAL A 176 1.69 -8.33 -11.08
C VAL A 176 2.12 -8.03 -9.65
N TYR A 177 1.19 -7.85 -8.69
CA TYR A 177 1.51 -7.42 -7.32
C TYR A 177 2.18 -8.49 -6.48
N ALA A 178 2.01 -9.78 -6.82
CA ALA A 178 2.80 -10.86 -6.22
C ALA A 178 4.33 -10.70 -6.45
N ASN A 179 4.73 -9.86 -7.41
CA ASN A 179 6.14 -9.57 -7.63
C ASN A 179 6.71 -8.52 -6.68
N ALA A 180 5.89 -7.79 -5.90
CA ALA A 180 6.37 -6.79 -4.94
C ALA A 180 7.24 -7.43 -3.85
N THR A 181 8.36 -6.80 -3.48
CA THR A 181 9.37 -7.42 -2.60
C THR A 181 8.99 -7.42 -1.12
N PHE A 182 7.99 -6.65 -0.73
CA PHE A 182 7.41 -6.64 0.61
C PHE A 182 6.00 -7.27 0.67
N GLY A 183 5.40 -7.55 -0.49
CA GLY A 183 4.04 -8.08 -0.62
C GLY A 183 3.02 -7.01 -1.02
N TRP A 184 1.75 -7.30 -0.74
CA TRP A 184 0.62 -6.44 -1.07
C TRP A 184 -0.48 -6.55 -0.01
N SER A 185 -1.34 -5.53 0.07
CA SER A 185 -2.52 -5.50 0.94
C SER A 185 -3.73 -4.99 0.16
N TYR A 186 -4.86 -5.68 0.33
CA TYR A 186 -6.11 -5.31 -0.34
C TYR A 186 -6.85 -4.27 0.51
N TRP A 187 -7.30 -3.19 -0.12
CA TRP A 187 -8.14 -2.18 0.50
C TRP A 187 -9.61 -2.47 0.19
N THR A 188 -10.45 -2.97 1.09
CA THR A 188 -10.23 -3.26 2.51
C THR A 188 -10.85 -4.62 2.85
N LEU A 189 -10.68 -5.09 4.08
CA LEU A 189 -11.22 -6.38 4.50
C LEU A 189 -12.75 -6.46 4.37
N LYS A 190 -13.46 -5.38 4.74
CA LYS A 190 -14.92 -5.27 4.69
C LYS A 190 -15.38 -3.88 4.25
N ASN A 191 -16.38 -3.81 3.38
CA ASN A 191 -16.93 -2.56 2.90
C ASN A 191 -18.39 -2.74 2.43
N ASP A 192 -19.22 -1.70 2.55
CA ASP A 192 -20.59 -1.74 2.02
C ASP A 192 -20.63 -1.70 0.48
N MET A 193 -19.57 -1.19 -0.15
CA MET A 193 -19.35 -1.30 -1.59
C MET A 193 -18.71 -2.65 -1.92
N ILE A 194 -19.48 -3.52 -2.55
CA ILE A 194 -19.16 -4.96 -2.70
C ILE A 194 -17.78 -5.25 -3.33
N HIS A 195 -17.33 -4.44 -4.29
CA HIS A 195 -16.04 -4.65 -4.95
C HIS A 195 -14.85 -4.04 -4.20
N TRP A 196 -15.11 -3.24 -3.16
CA TRP A 196 -14.13 -2.79 -2.17
C TRP A 196 -14.01 -3.75 -0.98
N ASP A 197 -14.94 -4.70 -0.85
CA ASP A 197 -14.97 -5.71 0.21
C ASP A 197 -14.20 -6.96 -0.21
N PHE A 198 -13.02 -7.18 0.37
CA PHE A 198 -12.19 -8.33 0.08
C PHE A 198 -12.91 -9.66 0.37
N GLU A 199 -13.56 -9.76 1.53
CA GLU A 199 -14.23 -10.99 1.96
C GLU A 199 -15.39 -11.36 1.01
N TRP A 200 -16.16 -10.36 0.58
CA TRP A 200 -17.23 -10.52 -0.40
C TRP A 200 -16.69 -10.97 -1.75
N ASN A 201 -15.62 -10.33 -2.26
CA ASN A 201 -15.00 -10.68 -3.53
C ASN A 201 -14.56 -12.15 -3.57
N ILE A 202 -13.97 -12.66 -2.48
CA ILE A 202 -13.55 -14.06 -2.36
C ILE A 202 -14.76 -15.00 -2.28
N LYS A 203 -15.71 -14.72 -1.38
CA LYS A 203 -16.90 -15.57 -1.17
C LYS A 203 -17.76 -15.69 -2.42
N ASN A 204 -17.88 -14.60 -3.18
CA ASN A 204 -18.69 -14.52 -4.39
C ASN A 204 -17.89 -14.80 -5.66
N LYS A 205 -16.61 -15.21 -5.54
CA LYS A 205 -15.76 -15.63 -6.67
C LYS A 205 -15.52 -14.52 -7.71
N TYR A 206 -15.48 -13.26 -7.30
CA TYR A 206 -15.10 -12.12 -8.15
C TYR A 206 -13.59 -11.89 -8.15
N LEU A 207 -12.90 -12.27 -7.06
CA LEU A 207 -11.45 -12.35 -6.99
C LEU A 207 -11.05 -13.80 -6.75
N LEU A 208 -10.19 -14.35 -7.62
CA LEU A 208 -9.74 -15.73 -7.55
C LEU A 208 -8.23 -15.78 -7.34
N PHE A 209 -7.80 -16.48 -6.29
CA PHE A 209 -6.42 -16.91 -6.17
C PHE A 209 -6.23 -18.12 -7.10
N SER A 210 -5.40 -17.99 -8.13
CA SER A 210 -5.05 -19.13 -8.96
C SER A 210 -4.41 -20.22 -8.09
N GLY A 211 -4.84 -21.47 -8.27
CA GLY A 211 -4.32 -22.65 -7.53
C GLY A 211 -2.85 -23.01 -7.81
N SER A 212 -2.04 -22.07 -8.30
CA SER A 212 -0.60 -22.21 -8.53
C SER A 212 0.16 -21.90 -7.24
N SER A 213 0.55 -22.97 -6.54
CA SER A 213 1.63 -23.06 -5.54
C SER A 213 1.63 -22.17 -4.29
N MET A 214 0.99 -21.00 -4.23
CA MET A 214 0.98 -20.16 -3.01
C MET A 214 0.20 -20.79 -1.84
N LEU A 215 -0.73 -21.72 -2.13
CA LEU A 215 -1.47 -22.49 -1.12
C LEU A 215 -0.84 -23.85 -0.79
N LYS A 216 0.30 -24.22 -1.42
CA LYS A 216 0.97 -25.52 -1.18
C LYS A 216 2.18 -25.42 -0.25
N THR A 217 2.62 -24.22 0.10
CA THR A 217 3.52 -24.00 1.24
C THR A 217 2.68 -23.85 2.51
N PRO A 218 2.97 -24.61 3.60
CA PRO A 218 2.19 -24.55 4.85
C PRO A 218 2.35 -23.22 5.61
N SER A 219 2.99 -22.20 5.02
CA SER A 219 3.31 -20.93 5.66
C SER A 219 2.24 -19.85 5.53
N PHE A 220 1.14 -20.09 4.80
CA PHE A 220 -0.01 -19.17 4.79
C PHE A 220 -1.15 -19.71 5.64
N LEU A 221 -1.26 -19.20 6.86
CA LEU A 221 -2.42 -19.39 7.73
C LEU A 221 -3.65 -18.73 7.08
N LEU A 222 -4.55 -19.56 6.55
CA LEU A 222 -5.94 -19.19 6.33
C LEU A 222 -6.59 -18.97 7.71
N LEU A 223 -6.83 -17.71 8.08
CA LEU A 223 -7.64 -17.39 9.26
C LEU A 223 -9.12 -17.30 8.84
N LEU A 224 -9.87 -18.36 9.14
CA LEU A 224 -11.33 -18.33 9.21
C LEU A 224 -11.72 -17.51 10.44
N ALA A 225 -12.48 -16.44 10.22
CA ALA A 225 -13.03 -15.61 11.27
C ALA A 225 -13.98 -16.41 12.18
N LEU A 226 -13.61 -16.55 13.45
CA LEU A 226 -14.59 -16.61 14.54
C LEU A 226 -14.43 -15.32 15.34
N GLY A 227 -15.58 -14.74 15.69
CA GLY A 227 -15.70 -13.36 16.12
C GLY A 227 -14.91 -13.00 17.37
N TRP A 228 -14.92 -11.69 17.60
CA TRP A 228 -14.42 -10.94 18.75
C TRP A 228 -12.94 -10.57 18.69
N GLY A 229 -12.73 -9.29 18.36
CA GLY A 229 -11.70 -8.38 18.89
C GLY A 229 -10.26 -8.88 18.99
N ILE A 230 -9.37 -8.13 18.32
CA ILE A 230 -7.89 -8.22 18.33
C ILE A 230 -7.36 -9.13 17.20
N HIS A 231 -6.74 -8.52 16.19
CA HIS A 231 -6.01 -9.22 15.14
C HIS A 231 -4.51 -9.13 15.43
N LEU A 232 -3.94 -10.26 15.88
CA LEU A 232 -2.51 -10.52 15.90
C LEU A 232 -2.09 -11.00 14.51
N ILE A 233 -1.05 -10.40 13.93
CA ILE A 233 -0.32 -10.99 12.80
C ILE A 233 0.87 -11.74 13.40
N ILE A 234 0.90 -13.07 13.24
CA ILE A 234 2.05 -13.93 13.54
C ILE A 234 2.47 -14.55 12.21
N MET A 235 3.72 -14.31 11.78
CA MET A 235 4.37 -15.11 10.74
C MET A 235 5.43 -16.04 11.37
N PRO A 236 5.60 -17.26 10.83
CA PRO A 236 6.58 -18.20 11.34
C PRO A 236 8.00 -17.80 10.88
N ARG A 237 8.97 -18.20 11.70
CA ARG A 237 10.42 -17.92 11.58
C ARG A 237 11.01 -18.21 10.21
#